data_AF-A0A962YCT7-F1
#
_entry.id   AF-A0A962YCT7-F1
#
_cell.length_a   1.000
_cell.length_b   1.000
_cell.length_c   1.000
_cell.angle_alpha   90.00
_cell.angle_beta   90.00
_cell.angle_gamma   90.00
#
_symmetry.space_group_name_H-M   'P 1'
#
loop_
_entity.id
_entity.type
_entity.pdbx_description
1 polymer ?
#
loop_
_entity_poly.entity_id
_entity_poly.type
_entity_poly.pdbx_seq_one_letter_code
_entity_poly.pdbx_strand_id
1 'polypeptide(L)'
;MLSPHKPAFLILLGLLLLQTLQPVLANPNIDPANRFVWSEIVGWLNFAPGSNGVEVTPTHLRGYAWGENIGWVKFGADSGGPYANTNADNWGVNRALTGELSGFAWSENVGWINFNSAAINPLNGEFEGFGWSENIGWIHLESDNGSYGVNINSIVLSTGPAAIPTLSNVMVLVLALLLLAMLLFHHSKREEKTF
;
A
#
# COMPACT_ATOMS: atom_id res chain seq x y z
N MET A 1 28.66 -24.02 36.35
CA MET A 1 27.20 -23.94 36.56
C MET A 1 26.65 -22.84 35.65
N LEU A 2 25.85 -23.15 34.63
CA LEU A 2 25.12 -22.10 33.90
C LEU A 2 24.09 -21.48 34.86
N SER A 3 24.14 -20.16 35.04
CA SER A 3 23.13 -19.41 35.81
C SER A 3 21.71 -19.76 35.33
N PRO A 4 20.76 -20.05 36.24
CA PRO A 4 19.41 -20.53 35.91
C PRO A 4 18.56 -19.53 35.10
N HIS A 5 19.04 -18.29 34.92
CA HIS A 5 18.34 -17.22 34.22
C HIS A 5 18.63 -17.15 32.71
N LYS A 6 19.73 -17.78 32.25
CA LYS A 6 20.14 -17.78 30.83
C LYS A 6 19.11 -18.43 29.88
N PRO A 7 18.49 -19.59 30.20
CA PRO A 7 17.53 -20.21 29.28
C PRO A 7 16.18 -19.48 29.23
N ALA A 8 15.69 -18.93 30.35
CA ALA A 8 14.44 -18.16 30.39
C ALA A 8 14.54 -16.86 29.56
N PHE A 9 15.69 -16.20 29.60
CA PHE A 9 15.97 -15.00 28.80
C PHE A 9 15.98 -15.30 27.29
N LEU A 10 16.60 -16.42 26.88
CA LEU A 10 16.66 -16.82 25.47
C LEU A 10 15.29 -17.26 24.93
N ILE A 11 14.45 -17.89 25.77
CA ILE A 11 13.07 -18.25 25.41
C ILE A 11 12.20 -16.99 25.28
N LEU A 12 12.32 -16.02 26.20
CA LEU A 12 11.58 -14.76 26.15
C LEU A 12 12.01 -13.90 24.94
N LEU A 13 13.30 -13.87 24.62
CA LEU A 13 13.86 -13.21 23.44
C LEU A 13 13.38 -13.88 22.15
N GLY A 14 13.32 -15.21 22.11
CA GLY A 14 12.77 -15.98 20.99
C GLY A 14 11.27 -15.74 20.78
N LEU A 15 10.49 -15.64 21.87
CA LEU A 15 9.06 -15.31 21.82
C LEU A 15 8.81 -13.86 21.38
N LEU A 16 9.69 -12.92 21.74
CA LEU A 16 9.59 -11.51 21.33
C LEU A 16 9.97 -11.32 19.85
N LEU A 17 10.95 -12.07 19.35
CA LEU A 17 11.33 -12.10 17.92
C LEU A 17 10.26 -12.74 17.03
N LEU A 18 9.40 -13.61 17.58
CA LEU A 18 8.31 -14.25 16.83
C LEU A 18 7.11 -13.31 16.60
N GLN A 19 7.03 -12.19 17.33
CA GLN A 19 5.94 -11.21 17.23
C GLN A 19 6.13 -10.18 16.10
N THR A 20 7.31 -10.09 15.48
CA THR A 20 7.60 -9.09 14.44
C THR A 20 7.33 -9.57 13.02
N LEU A 21 6.83 -10.79 12.84
CA LEU A 21 6.28 -11.25 11.57
C LEU A 21 4.82 -10.81 11.48
N GLN A 22 4.59 -9.50 11.43
CA GLN A 22 3.32 -9.04 10.87
C GLN A 22 3.35 -9.33 9.38
N PRO A 23 2.34 -10.03 8.82
CA PRO A 23 2.24 -10.12 7.37
C PRO A 23 2.15 -8.69 6.84
N VAL A 24 3.11 -8.29 6.02
CA VAL A 24 2.91 -7.17 5.11
C VAL A 24 1.77 -7.64 4.21
N LEU A 25 0.55 -7.19 4.48
CA LEU A 25 -0.58 -7.49 3.61
C LEU A 25 -0.31 -6.78 2.29
N ALA A 26 0.32 -7.50 1.37
CA ALA A 26 0.36 -7.15 -0.03
C ALA A 26 -1.04 -7.41 -0.58
N ASN A 27 -1.80 -6.31 -0.60
CA ASN A 27 -2.88 -6.01 -1.53
C ASN A 27 -4.22 -6.80 -1.47
N PRO A 28 -5.38 -6.13 -1.68
CA PRO A 28 -5.63 -4.69 -1.91
C PRO A 28 -5.23 -3.79 -0.74
N ASN A 29 -4.68 -2.60 -1.03
CA ASN A 29 -4.24 -1.61 -0.03
C ASN A 29 -5.11 -0.35 0.06
N ILE A 30 -6.25 -0.33 -0.65
CA ILE A 30 -7.30 0.68 -0.49
C ILE A 30 -7.91 0.59 0.91
N ASP A 31 -8.16 1.75 1.54
CA ASP A 31 -8.86 1.85 2.81
C ASP A 31 -10.29 1.32 2.65
N PRO A 32 -10.69 0.27 3.38
CA PRO A 32 -12.05 -0.24 3.32
C PRO A 32 -13.10 0.81 3.67
N ALA A 33 -12.82 1.83 4.49
CA ALA A 33 -13.77 2.90 4.78
C ALA A 33 -13.92 3.88 3.60
N ASN A 34 -12.83 4.19 2.92
CA ASN A 34 -12.74 5.14 1.81
C ASN A 34 -12.37 4.42 0.51
N ARG A 35 -13.35 3.74 -0.07
CA ARG A 35 -13.17 2.83 -1.22
C ARG A 35 -14.06 3.13 -2.42
N PHE A 36 -14.85 4.20 -2.37
CA PHE A 36 -15.86 4.47 -3.39
C PHE A 36 -15.57 5.78 -4.13
N VAL A 37 -15.65 5.70 -5.46
CA VAL A 37 -15.67 6.86 -6.35
C VAL A 37 -17.04 6.96 -7.03
N TRP A 38 -17.36 8.12 -7.58
CA TRP A 38 -18.67 8.40 -8.15
C TRP A 38 -18.59 8.81 -9.61
N SER A 39 -19.59 8.43 -10.39
CA SER A 39 -19.85 8.99 -11.72
C SER A 39 -21.33 9.27 -11.85
N GLU A 40 -21.69 10.39 -12.46
CA GLU A 40 -23.10 10.74 -12.73
C GLU A 40 -23.79 9.73 -13.65
N ILE A 41 -23.02 9.03 -14.50
CA ILE A 41 -23.54 8.06 -15.47
C ILE A 41 -23.52 6.64 -14.92
N VAL A 42 -22.47 6.27 -14.18
CA VAL A 42 -22.25 4.89 -13.72
C VAL A 42 -22.72 4.66 -12.28
N GLY A 43 -22.81 5.71 -11.47
CA GLY A 43 -23.00 5.60 -10.03
C GLY A 43 -21.70 5.24 -9.30
N TRP A 44 -21.82 4.45 -8.24
CA TRP A 44 -20.69 4.07 -7.37
C TRP A 44 -19.79 3.02 -8.02
N LEU A 45 -18.47 3.25 -7.96
CA LEU A 45 -17.45 2.25 -8.24
C LEU A 45 -16.69 1.94 -6.95
N ASN A 46 -16.62 0.66 -6.58
CA ASN A 46 -15.88 0.15 -5.44
C ASN A 46 -14.45 -0.22 -5.85
N PHE A 47 -13.44 0.46 -5.31
CA PHE A 47 -12.01 0.17 -5.54
C PHE A 47 -11.48 -0.97 -4.64
N ALA A 48 -12.23 -1.36 -3.61
CA ALA A 48 -11.92 -2.52 -2.76
C ALA A 48 -13.06 -3.55 -2.73
N PRO A 49 -13.41 -4.19 -3.86
CA PRO A 49 -14.49 -5.17 -3.94
C PRO A 49 -14.18 -6.54 -3.30
N GLY A 50 -12.95 -6.77 -2.84
CA GLY A 50 -12.49 -8.02 -2.26
C GLY A 50 -11.02 -8.26 -2.55
N SER A 51 -10.57 -9.51 -2.54
CA SER A 51 -9.16 -9.90 -2.63
C SER A 51 -8.41 -9.43 -3.88
N ASN A 52 -9.14 -9.09 -4.95
CA ASN A 52 -8.58 -8.61 -6.22
C ASN A 52 -8.79 -7.11 -6.43
N GLY A 53 -9.07 -6.37 -5.36
CA GLY A 53 -9.28 -4.92 -5.41
C GLY A 53 -8.08 -4.16 -5.96
N VAL A 54 -8.27 -2.87 -6.19
CA VAL A 54 -7.20 -1.99 -6.67
C VAL A 54 -5.99 -2.06 -5.72
N GLU A 55 -4.82 -2.24 -6.31
CA GLU A 55 -3.53 -2.01 -5.69
C GLU A 55 -2.99 -0.67 -6.09
N VAL A 56 -2.46 0.07 -5.14
CA VAL A 56 -1.52 1.16 -5.41
C VAL A 56 -0.11 0.69 -5.08
N THR A 57 0.70 0.45 -6.10
CA THR A 57 2.14 0.21 -5.94
C THR A 57 2.91 1.54 -5.98
N PRO A 58 4.23 1.55 -5.71
CA PRO A 58 5.02 2.77 -5.84
C PRO A 58 5.00 3.39 -7.25
N THR A 59 4.81 2.59 -8.32
CA THR A 59 4.99 3.04 -9.72
C THR A 59 3.75 2.89 -10.60
N HIS A 60 2.75 2.12 -10.19
CA HIS A 60 1.55 1.83 -10.97
C HIS A 60 0.41 1.29 -10.10
N LEU A 61 -0.78 1.22 -10.69
CA LEU A 61 -1.91 0.54 -10.10
C LEU A 61 -2.15 -0.80 -10.82
N ARG A 62 -2.74 -1.75 -10.11
CA ARG A 62 -3.18 -3.04 -10.67
C ARG A 62 -4.42 -3.54 -9.92
N GLY A 63 -4.95 -4.69 -10.32
CA GLY A 63 -6.19 -5.23 -9.74
C GLY A 63 -7.44 -4.61 -10.36
N TYR A 64 -8.55 -4.66 -9.61
CA TYR A 64 -9.88 -4.42 -10.15
C TYR A 64 -10.75 -3.54 -9.26
N ALA A 65 -11.49 -2.61 -9.88
CA ALA A 65 -12.66 -1.99 -9.27
C ALA A 65 -13.95 -2.62 -9.83
N TRP A 66 -15.04 -2.49 -9.08
CA TRP A 66 -16.37 -2.98 -9.45
C TRP A 66 -17.37 -1.83 -9.48
N GLY A 67 -18.08 -1.64 -10.59
CA GLY A 67 -19.26 -0.78 -10.65
C GLY A 67 -20.50 -1.60 -11.00
N GLU A 68 -21.57 -1.46 -10.23
CA GLU A 68 -22.82 -2.22 -10.45
C GLU A 68 -23.37 -2.09 -11.88
N ASN A 69 -23.16 -0.92 -12.51
CA ASN A 69 -23.68 -0.63 -13.86
C ASN A 69 -22.68 -0.90 -15.00
N ILE A 70 -21.39 -1.12 -14.70
CA ILE A 70 -20.33 -1.25 -15.73
C ILE A 70 -19.43 -2.49 -15.52
N GLY A 71 -19.71 -3.29 -14.50
CA GLY A 71 -18.92 -4.46 -14.16
C GLY A 71 -17.50 -4.14 -13.71
N TRP A 72 -16.58 -5.02 -14.07
CA TRP A 72 -15.18 -4.94 -13.67
C TRP A 72 -14.39 -3.89 -14.46
N VAL A 73 -13.58 -3.11 -13.75
CA VAL A 73 -12.58 -2.20 -14.30
C VAL A 73 -11.19 -2.68 -13.87
N LYS A 74 -10.35 -3.08 -14.83
CA LYS A 74 -8.99 -3.58 -14.59
C LYS A 74 -7.97 -2.45 -14.74
N PHE A 75 -7.06 -2.32 -13.77
CA PHE A 75 -6.09 -1.19 -13.70
C PHE A 75 -4.77 -1.43 -14.43
N GLY A 76 -4.62 -2.55 -15.12
CA GLY A 76 -3.50 -2.80 -16.02
C GLY A 76 -3.41 -4.23 -16.54
N ALA A 77 -2.55 -4.44 -17.54
CA ALA A 77 -2.27 -5.73 -18.13
C ALA A 77 -1.59 -6.69 -17.14
N ASP A 78 -1.72 -8.00 -17.37
CA ASP A 78 -1.22 -9.06 -16.48
C ASP A 78 0.31 -9.14 -16.42
N SER A 79 1.00 -8.52 -17.37
CA SER A 79 2.46 -8.40 -17.42
C SER A 79 3.06 -7.66 -16.22
N GLY A 80 2.24 -6.91 -15.48
CA GLY A 80 2.67 -6.09 -14.34
C GLY A 80 3.32 -4.78 -14.79
N GLY A 81 3.13 -3.71 -14.00
CA GLY A 81 3.63 -2.39 -14.34
C GLY A 81 5.03 -2.08 -13.79
N PRO A 82 5.57 -0.87 -14.07
CA PRO A 82 4.91 0.21 -14.79
C PRO A 82 4.73 -0.11 -16.29
N TYR A 83 3.71 0.49 -16.89
CA TYR A 83 3.24 0.20 -18.23
C TYR A 83 3.81 1.19 -19.24
N ALA A 84 4.33 0.70 -20.38
CA ALA A 84 4.76 1.58 -21.45
C ALA A 84 3.59 2.23 -22.21
N ASN A 85 2.39 1.64 -22.11
CA ASN A 85 1.17 2.09 -22.79
C ASN A 85 1.33 2.18 -24.31
N THR A 86 1.95 1.18 -24.92
CA THR A 86 2.24 1.14 -26.37
C THR A 86 1.56 0.01 -27.14
N ASN A 87 1.03 -1.02 -26.47
CA ASN A 87 0.37 -2.16 -27.10
C ASN A 87 -0.62 -2.88 -26.16
N ALA A 88 -1.30 -3.89 -26.69
CA ALA A 88 -2.37 -4.63 -26.01
C ALA A 88 -1.93 -5.48 -24.80
N ASP A 89 -0.63 -5.77 -24.67
CA ASP A 89 -0.08 -6.56 -23.56
C ASP A 89 0.64 -5.68 -22.51
N ASN A 90 0.69 -4.36 -22.76
CA ASN A 90 1.45 -3.42 -21.96
C ASN A 90 0.70 -2.09 -21.83
N TRP A 91 -0.43 -2.15 -21.13
CA TRP A 91 -1.28 -1.01 -20.79
C TRP A 91 -1.63 -1.02 -19.31
N GLY A 92 -1.91 0.15 -18.75
CA GLY A 92 -2.40 0.27 -17.38
C GLY A 92 -2.21 1.68 -16.82
N VAL A 93 -2.56 1.84 -15.55
CA VAL A 93 -2.43 3.12 -14.84
C VAL A 93 -1.08 3.18 -14.13
N ASN A 94 -0.23 4.11 -14.53
CA ASN A 94 1.06 4.41 -13.88
C ASN A 94 0.91 5.51 -12.82
N ARG A 95 1.87 5.55 -11.90
CA ARG A 95 1.97 6.55 -10.84
C ARG A 95 3.37 7.14 -10.78
N ALA A 96 3.46 8.47 -10.83
CA ALA A 96 4.70 9.20 -10.59
C ALA A 96 5.03 9.27 -9.10
N LEU A 97 6.29 9.57 -8.75
CA LEU A 97 6.71 9.77 -7.36
C LEU A 97 5.98 10.92 -6.66
N THR A 98 5.62 11.95 -7.43
CA THR A 98 4.86 13.13 -7.04
C THR A 98 3.36 12.85 -6.88
N GLY A 99 2.89 11.66 -7.30
CA GLY A 99 1.53 11.21 -7.12
C GLY A 99 0.67 11.25 -8.38
N GLU A 100 1.06 11.99 -9.43
CA GLU A 100 0.28 12.08 -10.66
C GLU A 100 0.11 10.71 -11.31
N LEU A 101 -1.11 10.44 -11.76
CA LEU A 101 -1.45 9.23 -12.49
C LEU A 101 -1.37 9.47 -14.00
N SER A 102 -1.12 8.39 -14.73
CA SER A 102 -1.16 8.40 -16.19
C SER A 102 -1.58 7.05 -16.75
N GLY A 103 -2.01 7.03 -18.01
CA GLY A 103 -2.43 5.80 -18.69
C GLY A 103 -3.91 5.48 -18.48
N PHE A 104 -4.25 4.20 -18.63
CA PHE A 104 -5.63 3.78 -18.82
C PHE A 104 -5.99 2.52 -18.04
N ALA A 105 -7.19 2.50 -17.46
CA ALA A 105 -7.87 1.29 -17.04
C ALA A 105 -8.82 0.80 -18.14
N TRP A 106 -9.23 -0.46 -18.06
CA TRP A 106 -10.11 -1.10 -19.05
C TRP A 106 -11.33 -1.74 -18.39
N SER A 107 -12.49 -1.58 -19.00
CA SER A 107 -13.69 -2.37 -18.73
C SER A 107 -14.25 -2.92 -20.04
N GLU A 108 -14.73 -4.16 -20.02
CA GLU A 108 -15.40 -4.76 -21.18
C GLU A 108 -16.70 -4.04 -21.55
N ASN A 109 -17.33 -3.35 -20.59
CA ASN A 109 -18.63 -2.72 -20.79
C ASN A 109 -18.53 -1.25 -21.22
N VAL A 110 -17.44 -0.56 -20.87
CA VAL A 110 -17.29 0.88 -21.13
C VAL A 110 -15.98 1.26 -21.83
N GLY A 111 -15.11 0.28 -22.10
CA GLY A 111 -13.84 0.49 -22.78
C GLY A 111 -12.80 1.17 -21.90
N TRP A 112 -11.98 2.02 -22.52
CA TRP A 112 -10.87 2.71 -21.86
C TRP A 112 -11.35 3.82 -20.93
N ILE A 113 -10.69 3.91 -19.77
CA ILE A 113 -10.84 4.99 -18.80
C ILE A 113 -9.45 5.62 -18.60
N ASN A 114 -9.30 6.88 -18.98
CA ASN A 114 -8.08 7.67 -18.89
C ASN A 114 -7.92 8.28 -17.49
N PHE A 115 -6.74 8.11 -16.88
CA PHE A 115 -6.39 8.63 -15.55
C PHE A 115 -5.36 9.77 -15.57
N ASN A 116 -5.08 10.37 -16.73
CA ASN A 116 -4.12 11.48 -16.85
C ASN A 116 -4.52 12.77 -16.10
N SER A 117 -5.78 12.87 -15.65
CA SER A 117 -6.31 13.99 -14.86
C SER A 117 -6.54 13.60 -13.40
N ALA A 118 -5.83 12.59 -12.92
CA ALA A 118 -5.91 12.10 -11.56
C ALA A 118 -4.53 12.08 -10.88
N ALA A 119 -4.54 12.08 -9.55
CA ALA A 119 -3.34 11.94 -8.73
C ALA A 119 -3.65 11.13 -7.47
N ILE A 120 -2.60 10.68 -6.78
CA ILE A 120 -2.68 10.17 -5.40
C ILE A 120 -1.77 11.04 -4.56
N ASN A 121 -2.35 11.77 -3.64
CA ASN A 121 -1.64 12.67 -2.76
C ASN A 121 -0.60 11.89 -1.93
N PRO A 122 0.70 12.18 -2.09
CA PRO A 122 1.75 11.38 -1.47
C PRO A 122 1.82 11.54 0.05
N LEU A 123 1.14 12.56 0.62
CA LEU A 123 1.17 12.84 2.06
C LEU A 123 0.10 12.07 2.83
N ASN A 124 -1.11 11.97 2.27
CA ASN A 124 -2.26 11.40 2.97
C ASN A 124 -2.91 10.21 2.25
N GLY A 125 -2.49 9.88 1.02
CA GLY A 125 -2.97 8.73 0.27
C GLY A 125 -4.30 8.93 -0.46
N GLU A 126 -4.87 10.13 -0.42
CA GLU A 126 -6.14 10.45 -1.07
C GLU A 126 -5.97 10.47 -2.59
N PHE A 127 -6.92 9.85 -3.29
CA PHE A 127 -7.03 9.98 -4.73
C PHE A 127 -7.70 11.31 -5.07
N GLU A 128 -7.09 12.05 -5.98
CA GLU A 128 -7.54 13.36 -6.41
C GLU A 128 -7.87 13.38 -7.91
N GLY A 129 -8.78 14.26 -8.31
CA GLY A 129 -9.14 14.52 -9.70
C GLY A 129 -10.11 13.50 -10.32
N PHE A 130 -9.91 13.22 -11.61
CA PHE A 130 -10.93 12.55 -12.43
C PHE A 130 -10.36 11.46 -13.33
N GLY A 131 -11.12 10.37 -13.45
CA GLY A 131 -11.06 9.46 -14.60
C GLY A 131 -11.99 9.92 -15.70
N TRP A 132 -11.63 9.70 -16.97
CA TRP A 132 -12.47 10.04 -18.12
C TRP A 132 -12.63 8.87 -19.10
N SER A 133 -13.84 8.64 -19.57
CA SER A 133 -14.12 7.68 -20.63
C SER A 133 -15.09 8.27 -21.65
N GLU A 134 -14.87 7.99 -22.93
CA GLU A 134 -15.75 8.41 -24.02
C GLU A 134 -17.20 7.90 -23.85
N ASN A 135 -17.37 6.73 -23.21
CA ASN A 135 -18.66 6.07 -23.13
C ASN A 135 -19.47 6.45 -21.87
N ILE A 136 -18.81 6.95 -20.82
CA ILE A 136 -19.45 7.22 -19.51
C ILE A 136 -19.06 8.56 -18.89
N GLY A 137 -18.31 9.40 -19.60
CA GLY A 137 -17.90 10.71 -19.13
C GLY A 137 -16.96 10.64 -17.92
N TRP A 138 -17.18 11.55 -16.97
CA TRP A 138 -16.30 11.76 -15.82
C TRP A 138 -16.60 10.78 -14.67
N ILE A 139 -15.52 10.33 -14.03
CA ILE A 139 -15.52 9.58 -12.78
C ILE A 139 -14.74 10.43 -11.77
N HIS A 140 -15.42 10.89 -10.73
CA HIS A 140 -14.89 11.72 -9.65
C HIS A 140 -14.24 10.83 -8.60
N LEU A 141 -12.93 10.95 -8.39
CA LEU A 141 -12.19 10.12 -7.45
C LEU A 141 -12.34 10.56 -5.98
N GLU A 142 -12.82 11.79 -5.81
CA GLU A 142 -13.13 12.44 -4.55
C GLU A 142 -14.39 13.28 -4.68
N SER A 143 -14.83 13.82 -3.55
CA SER A 143 -15.87 14.84 -3.51
C SER A 143 -15.30 16.13 -2.95
N ASP A 144 -15.79 17.26 -3.45
CA ASP A 144 -15.36 18.59 -3.01
C ASP A 144 -15.51 18.82 -1.49
N ASN A 145 -16.45 18.10 -0.85
CA ASN A 145 -16.77 18.20 0.57
C ASN A 145 -16.32 16.98 1.39
N GLY A 146 -15.56 16.04 0.82
CA GLY A 146 -15.08 14.83 1.51
C GLY A 146 -16.19 13.84 1.94
N SER A 147 -17.37 13.89 1.30
CA SER A 147 -18.47 12.96 1.54
C SER A 147 -18.24 11.54 0.99
N TYR A 148 -17.39 11.42 -0.02
CA TYR A 148 -16.85 10.18 -0.55
C TYR A 148 -15.44 10.43 -1.11
N GLY A 149 -14.72 9.33 -1.32
CA GLY A 149 -13.43 9.31 -1.98
C GLY A 149 -12.74 7.96 -1.81
N VAL A 150 -11.62 7.81 -2.51
CA VAL A 150 -10.73 6.67 -2.34
C VAL A 150 -9.44 7.11 -1.66
N ASN A 151 -9.00 6.33 -0.68
CA ASN A 151 -7.72 6.53 0.00
C ASN A 151 -6.97 5.20 0.09
N ILE A 152 -5.64 5.23 0.09
CA ILE A 152 -4.82 4.08 0.50
C ILE A 152 -4.70 4.04 2.03
N ASN A 153 -4.67 2.86 2.63
CA ASN A 153 -4.35 2.78 4.05
C ASN A 153 -2.98 3.45 4.29
N SER A 154 -2.95 4.54 5.05
CA SER A 154 -1.73 5.30 5.35
C SER A 154 -0.86 4.53 6.35
N ILE A 155 -0.34 3.38 5.92
CA ILE A 155 0.73 2.67 6.60
C ILE A 155 1.89 2.55 5.60
N VAL A 156 2.80 3.52 5.74
CA VAL A 156 4.16 3.64 5.19
C VAL A 156 4.30 4.40 3.87
N LEU A 157 4.76 5.65 4.02
CA LEU A 157 5.54 6.42 3.05
C LEU A 157 6.70 5.55 2.52
N SER A 158 6.51 4.87 1.40
CA SER A 158 7.63 4.28 0.65
C SER A 158 8.36 5.40 -0.10
N THR A 159 9.37 6.00 0.52
CA THR A 159 10.30 6.88 -0.18
C THR A 159 11.21 6.03 -1.06
N GLY A 160 11.09 6.13 -2.40
CA GLY A 160 12.13 5.64 -3.31
C GLY A 160 13.41 6.49 -3.23
N PRO A 161 14.48 6.20 -3.98
CA PRO A 161 14.91 4.94 -4.58
C PRO A 161 16.16 4.42 -3.85
N ALA A 162 15.94 3.69 -2.77
CA ALA A 162 16.81 2.68 -2.17
C ALA A 162 16.01 2.29 -0.93
N ALA A 163 15.46 1.08 -0.91
CA ALA A 163 14.70 0.60 0.23
C ALA A 163 15.62 0.50 1.46
N ILE A 164 15.76 1.61 2.18
CA ILE A 164 16.03 1.58 3.61
C ILE A 164 14.64 1.45 4.21
N PRO A 165 14.22 0.25 4.68
CA PRO A 165 12.96 0.13 5.39
C PRO A 165 13.03 1.09 6.58
N THR A 166 12.21 2.14 6.57
CA THR A 166 11.99 2.94 7.77
C THR A 166 11.42 1.98 8.79
N LEU A 167 12.23 1.68 9.81
CA LEU A 167 11.86 0.79 10.89
C LEU A 167 10.54 1.32 11.47
N SER A 168 9.50 0.50 11.45
CA SER A 168 8.25 0.86 12.11
C SER A 168 8.54 1.22 13.58
N ASN A 169 7.70 2.04 14.22
CA ASN A 169 7.89 2.42 15.64
C ASN A 169 8.10 1.19 16.54
N VAL A 170 7.52 0.05 16.17
CA VAL A 170 7.72 -1.25 16.81
C VAL A 170 9.15 -1.78 16.61
N MET A 171 9.69 -1.73 15.39
CA MET A 171 11.07 -2.15 15.11
C MET A 171 12.12 -1.26 15.79
N VAL A 172 11.88 0.06 15.89
CA VAL A 172 12.75 0.98 16.63
C VAL A 172 12.80 0.61 18.11
N LEU A 173 11.64 0.30 18.71
CA LEU A 173 11.55 -0.14 20.10
C LEU A 173 12.26 -1.48 20.32
N VAL A 174 12.15 -2.41 19.37
CA VAL A 174 12.85 -3.71 19.41
C VAL A 174 14.37 -3.53 19.32
N LEU A 175 14.86 -2.66 18.43
CA LEU A 175 16.29 -2.34 18.33
C LEU A 175 16.83 -1.67 19.60
N ALA A 176 16.06 -0.75 20.20
CA ALA A 176 16.43 -0.12 21.47
C ALA A 176 16.52 -1.14 22.61
N LEU A 177 15.56 -2.06 22.69
CA LEU A 177 15.55 -3.15 23.67
C LEU A 177 16.70 -4.15 23.43
N LEU A 178 17.04 -4.43 22.18
CA LEU A 178 18.20 -5.27 21.81
C LEU A 178 19.52 -4.62 22.23
N LEU A 179 19.67 -3.30 21.99
CA LEU A 179 20.87 -2.56 22.41
C LEU A 179 21.02 -2.57 23.94
N LEU A 180 19.90 -2.33 24.65
CA LEU A 180 19.87 -2.37 26.11
C LEU A 180 20.21 -3.75 26.66
N ALA A 181 19.65 -4.81 26.07
CA ALA A 181 19.97 -6.19 26.41
C ALA A 181 21.44 -6.54 26.18
N MET A 182 22.03 -6.09 25.07
CA MET A 182 23.44 -6.28 24.76
C MET A 182 24.36 -5.56 25.75
N LEU A 183 23.99 -4.34 26.17
CA LEU A 183 24.70 -3.58 27.18
C LEU A 183 24.66 -4.26 28.55
N LEU A 184 23.49 -4.74 28.97
CA LEU A 184 23.32 -5.47 30.22
C LEU A 184 24.11 -6.79 30.24
N PHE A 185 24.14 -7.51 29.12
CA PHE A 185 24.94 -8.74 28.98
C PHE A 185 26.45 -8.47 29.04
N HIS A 186 26.92 -7.38 28.41
CA HIS A 186 28.32 -6.96 28.49
C HIS A 186 28.71 -6.46 29.89
N HIS A 187 27.78 -5.84 30.62
CA HIS A 187 28.00 -5.45 32.02
C HIS A 187 28.15 -6.68 32.91
N SER A 188 27.26 -7.67 32.76
CA SER A 188 27.33 -8.93 33.52
C SER A 188 28.66 -9.68 33.32
N LYS A 189 29.19 -9.73 32.09
CA LYS A 189 30.51 -10.34 31.82
C LYS A 189 31.71 -9.56 32.37
N ARG A 190 31.57 -8.26 32.64
CA ARG A 190 32.64 -7.45 33.24
C ARG A 190 32.76 -7.70 34.74
N GLU A 191 31.64 -7.92 35.42
CA GLU A 191 31.65 -8.22 36.86
C GLU A 191 32.14 -9.65 37.18
N GLU A 192 31.96 -10.61 36.26
CA GLU A 192 32.55 -11.96 36.39
C GLU A 192 34.09 -11.98 36.32
N LYS A 193 34.75 -10.89 35.88
CA LYS A 193 36.22 -10.81 35.75
C LYS A 193 36.92 -10.08 36.90
N THR A 194 36.18 -9.56 37.87
CA THR A 194 36.71 -8.78 39.01
C THR A 194 36.81 -9.58 40.32
N PHE A 195 36.86 -10.91 40.24
CA PHE A 195 37.15 -11.82 41.36
C PHE A 195 38.27 -12.78 41.00
#